data_AF-A0A1F9NW05-F1
#
_entry.id   AF-A0A1F9NW05-F1
#
_cell.length_a   1.000
_cell.length_b   1.000
_cell.length_c   1.000
_cell.angle_alpha   90.00
_cell.angle_beta   90.00
_cell.angle_gamma   90.00
#
_symmetry.space_group_name_H-M   'P 1'
#
loop_
_entity.id
_entity.type
_entity.pdbx_description
1 polymer ?
#
loop_
_entity_poly.entity_id
_entity_poly.type
_entity_poly.pdbx_seq_one_letter_code
_entity_poly.pdbx_strand_id
1 'polypeptide(L)'
;MFDYLQKAMLTGVGLALRSKTEIEDLAKEFAKTSSMSQDEARDFLKDCQGKYEEAKEEFDKKVEATIEKILKKLDLPSRSDIKVLNDRIDALTKKLTDE
;
A
#
# COMPACT_ATOMS: atom_id res chain seq x y z
N MET A 1 -6.11 11.62 32.58
CA MET A 1 -5.27 11.72 31.36
C MET A 1 -4.70 10.37 30.92
N PHE A 2 -4.08 9.59 31.83
CA PHE A 2 -3.58 8.24 31.51
C PHE A 2 -4.66 7.29 30.96
N ASP A 3 -5.89 7.38 31.48
CA ASP A 3 -7.02 6.56 31.05
C ASP A 3 -7.45 6.81 29.59
N TYR A 4 -7.34 8.05 29.11
CA TYR A 4 -7.62 8.39 27.70
C TYR A 4 -6.52 7.92 26.77
N LEU A 5 -5.26 7.93 27.21
CA LEU A 5 -4.13 7.43 26.43
C LEU A 5 -4.18 5.91 26.32
N GLN A 6 -4.52 5.21 27.40
CA GLN A 6 -4.70 3.76 27.41
C GLN A 6 -5.88 3.34 26.53
N LYS A 7 -6.99 4.08 26.56
CA LYS A 7 -8.11 3.89 25.62
C LYS A 7 -7.71 4.20 24.19
N ALA A 8 -7.01 5.29 23.90
CA ALA A 8 -6.53 5.61 22.56
C ALA A 8 -5.57 4.54 22.00
N MET A 9 -4.74 3.94 22.86
CA MET A 9 -3.83 2.85 22.48
C MET A 9 -4.57 1.53 22.28
N LEU A 10 -5.53 1.18 23.15
CA LEU A 10 -6.39 -0.01 23.02
C LEU A 10 -7.35 0.10 21.83
N THR A 11 -7.83 1.30 21.53
CA THR A 11 -8.64 1.62 20.34
C THR A 11 -7.76 1.63 19.09
N GLY A 12 -6.53 2.15 19.15
CA GLY A 12 -5.60 2.16 18.01
C GLY A 12 -5.13 0.76 17.60
N VAL A 13 -4.77 -0.08 18.57
CA VAL A 13 -4.43 -1.50 18.33
C VAL A 13 -5.68 -2.33 18.02
N GLY A 14 -6.81 -2.03 18.68
CA GLY A 14 -8.08 -2.69 18.43
C GLY A 14 -8.66 -2.39 17.05
N LEU A 15 -8.51 -1.18 16.53
CA LEU A 15 -8.93 -0.77 15.19
C LEU A 15 -8.12 -1.46 14.08
N ALA A 16 -6.82 -1.66 14.29
CA ALA A 16 -5.95 -2.33 13.31
C ALA A 16 -6.32 -3.81 13.09
N LEU A 17 -7.00 -4.43 14.07
CA LEU A 17 -7.45 -5.83 14.01
C LEU A 17 -8.92 -5.98 13.56
N ARG A 18 -9.64 -4.87 13.34
CA ARG A 18 -11.08 -4.86 13.03
C ARG A 18 -11.33 -4.93 11.53
N SER A 19 -12.46 -5.52 11.16
CA SER A 19 -12.88 -5.62 9.77
C SER A 19 -13.36 -4.26 9.23
N LYS A 20 -13.35 -4.09 7.89
CA LYS A 20 -13.79 -2.85 7.22
C LYS A 20 -15.19 -2.38 7.68
N THR A 21 -16.11 -3.33 7.87
CA THR A 21 -17.48 -3.06 8.34
C THR A 21 -17.50 -2.49 9.76
N GLU A 22 -16.67 -3.00 10.66
CA GLU A 22 -16.60 -2.52 12.04
C GLU A 22 -15.96 -1.14 12.14
N ILE A 23 -15.03 -0.81 11.24
CA ILE A 23 -14.45 0.53 11.14
C ILE A 23 -15.50 1.54 10.66
N GLU A 24 -16.35 1.16 9.69
CA GLU A 24 -17.46 2.01 9.23
C GLU A 24 -18.49 2.28 10.32
N ASP A 25 -18.85 1.27 11.13
CA ASP A 25 -19.82 1.44 12.21
C ASP A 25 -19.27 2.31 13.35
N LEU A 26 -17.98 2.17 13.69
CA LEU A 26 -17.32 3.03 14.67
C LEU A 26 -17.25 4.49 14.19
N ALA A 27 -16.99 4.71 12.90
CA ALA A 27 -16.97 6.05 12.30
C ALA A 27 -18.36 6.70 12.34
N LYS A 28 -19.43 5.94 12.09
CA LYS A 28 -20.82 6.42 12.20
C LYS A 28 -21.17 6.78 13.64
N GLU A 29 -20.81 5.95 14.63
CA GLU A 29 -21.03 6.26 16.05
C GLU A 29 -20.25 7.51 16.50
N PHE A 30 -19.01 7.65 16.04
CA PHE A 30 -18.17 8.81 16.36
C PHE A 30 -18.74 10.11 15.77
N ALA A 31 -19.18 10.08 14.51
CA ALA A 31 -19.84 11.23 13.87
C ALA A 31 -21.15 11.62 14.57
N LYS A 32 -21.89 10.64 15.09
CA LYS A 32 -23.14 10.86 15.83
C LYS A 32 -22.89 11.44 17.23
N THR A 33 -21.77 11.09 17.86
CA THR A 33 -21.42 11.49 19.23
C THR A 33 -20.66 12.83 19.26
N SER A 34 -19.92 13.18 18.21
CA SER A 34 -19.13 14.42 18.15
C SER A 34 -19.96 15.68 17.87
N SER A 35 -21.28 15.55 17.66
CA SER A 35 -22.17 16.67 17.27
C SER A 35 -21.66 17.45 16.05
N MET A 36 -20.92 16.77 15.17
CA MET A 36 -20.47 17.36 13.90
C MET A 36 -21.69 17.61 13.01
N SER A 37 -21.69 18.76 12.35
CA SER A 37 -22.67 19.03 11.30
C SER A 37 -22.51 18.02 10.16
N GLN A 38 -23.58 17.79 9.39
CA GLN A 38 -23.55 16.88 8.22
C GLN A 38 -22.42 17.24 7.25
N ASP A 39 -22.12 18.53 7.11
CA ASP A 39 -21.07 19.03 6.23
C ASP A 39 -19.67 18.71 6.77
N GLU A 40 -19.41 18.94 8.07
CA GLU A 40 -18.13 18.58 8.71
C GLU A 40 -17.87 17.07 8.69
N ALA A 41 -18.92 16.25 8.90
CA ALA A 41 -18.80 14.80 8.84
C ALA A 41 -18.45 14.32 7.42
N ARG A 42 -19.03 14.96 6.39
CA ARG A 42 -18.75 14.66 4.99
C ARG A 42 -17.31 15.01 4.60
N ASP A 43 -16.83 16.19 5.01
CA ASP A 43 -15.46 16.62 4.73
C ASP A 43 -14.43 15.73 5.44
N PHE A 44 -14.69 15.36 6.70
CA PHE A 44 -13.83 14.43 7.45
C PHE A 44 -13.74 13.05 6.80
N LEU A 45 -14.87 12.49 6.33
CA LEU A 45 -14.87 11.21 5.63
C LEU A 45 -14.08 11.28 4.32
N LYS A 46 -14.20 12.39 3.59
CA LYS A 46 -13.45 12.62 2.35
C LYS A 46 -11.95 12.68 2.59
N ASP A 47 -11.52 13.36 3.65
CA ASP A 47 -10.11 13.44 4.03
C ASP A 47 -9.55 12.08 4.49
N CYS A 48 -10.33 11.33 5.29
CA CYS A 48 -9.96 9.97 5.68
C CYS A 48 -9.83 9.04 4.47
N GLN A 49 -10.72 9.14 3.50
CA GLN A 49 -10.65 8.36 2.27
C GLN A 49 -9.42 8.72 1.43
N GLY A 50 -9.12 10.02 1.28
CA GLY A 50 -7.92 10.46 0.57
C GLY A 50 -6.62 9.96 1.22
N LYS A 51 -6.52 10.06 2.56
CA LYS A 51 -5.36 9.53 3.31
C LYS A 51 -5.25 8.02 3.22
N TYR A 52 -6.38 7.31 3.17
CA TYR A 52 -6.39 5.85 3.00
C TYR A 52 -5.87 5.46 1.62
N GLU A 53 -6.32 6.14 0.56
CA GLU A 53 -5.86 5.90 -0.82
C GLU A 53 -4.35 6.16 -0.95
N GLU A 54 -3.85 7.27 -0.39
CA GLU A 54 -2.42 7.61 -0.38
C GLU A 54 -1.59 6.56 0.40
N ALA A 55 -2.04 6.18 1.60
CA ALA A 55 -1.37 5.16 2.41
C ALA A 55 -1.35 3.79 1.71
N LYS A 56 -2.42 3.45 0.99
CA LYS A 56 -2.49 2.22 0.19
C LYS A 56 -1.49 2.25 -0.96
N GLU A 57 -1.40 3.35 -1.70
CA GLU A 57 -0.45 3.48 -2.81
C GLU A 57 1.01 3.40 -2.32
N GLU A 58 1.34 4.05 -1.20
CA GLU A 58 2.67 3.92 -0.59
C GLU A 58 2.96 2.49 -0.12
N PHE A 59 1.96 1.81 0.43
CA PHE A 59 2.08 0.43 0.86
C PHE A 59 2.36 -0.50 -0.33
N ASP A 60 1.60 -0.37 -1.42
CA ASP A 60 1.79 -1.15 -2.64
C ASP A 60 3.21 -0.94 -3.21
N LYS A 61 3.69 0.31 -3.27
CA LYS A 61 5.07 0.63 -3.68
C LYS A 61 6.13 -0.02 -2.77
N LYS A 62 5.91 -0.02 -1.45
CA LYS A 62 6.84 -0.67 -0.51
C LYS A 62 6.87 -2.19 -0.69
N VAL A 63 5.71 -2.80 -0.93
CA VAL A 63 5.60 -4.24 -1.17
C VAL A 63 6.34 -4.60 -2.47
N GLU A 64 6.08 -3.89 -3.56
CA GLU A 64 6.78 -4.09 -4.84
C GLU A 64 8.29 -3.97 -4.69
N ALA A 65 8.78 -2.88 -4.06
CA ALA A 65 10.21 -2.68 -3.84
C ALA A 65 10.84 -3.76 -2.95
N THR A 66 10.08 -4.30 -2.00
CA THR A 66 10.55 -5.38 -1.13
C THR A 66 10.66 -6.69 -1.92
N ILE A 67 9.66 -7.02 -2.73
CA ILE A 67 9.69 -8.20 -3.61
C ILE A 67 10.86 -8.09 -4.58
N GLU A 68 11.05 -6.93 -5.23
CA GLU A 68 12.16 -6.71 -6.16
C GLU A 68 13.53 -6.92 -5.49
N LYS A 69 13.70 -6.40 -4.26
CA LYS A 69 14.93 -6.62 -3.48
C LYS A 69 15.15 -8.09 -3.13
N ILE A 70 14.10 -8.85 -2.81
CA ILE A 70 14.21 -10.28 -2.52
C ILE A 70 14.61 -11.04 -3.78
N LEU A 71 13.96 -10.77 -4.92
CA LEU A 71 14.28 -11.42 -6.20
C LEU A 71 15.75 -11.16 -6.60
N LYS A 72 16.23 -9.91 -6.44
CA LYS A 72 17.64 -9.55 -6.64
C LYS A 72 18.59 -10.30 -5.70
N LYS A 73 18.23 -10.44 -4.42
CA LYS A 73 19.05 -11.18 -3.45
C LYS A 73 19.12 -12.68 -3.73
N LEU A 74 18.08 -13.24 -4.34
CA LEU A 74 18.04 -14.64 -4.76
C LEU A 74 18.75 -14.89 -6.10
N ASP A 75 19.38 -13.86 -6.67
CA ASP A 75 20.07 -13.89 -7.97
C ASP A 75 19.15 -14.37 -9.12
N LEU A 76 17.85 -14.06 -9.00
CA LEU A 76 16.85 -14.42 -9.99
C LEU A 76 16.85 -13.38 -11.13
N PRO A 77 17.16 -13.78 -12.37
CA PRO A 77 17.11 -12.85 -13.50
C PRO A 77 15.67 -12.43 -13.79
N SER A 78 15.48 -11.15 -14.04
CA SER A 78 14.19 -10.60 -14.46
C SER A 78 13.91 -10.93 -15.94
N ARG A 79 12.65 -10.75 -16.37
CA ARG A 79 12.30 -10.88 -17.80
C ARG A 79 13.09 -9.90 -18.69
N SER A 80 13.44 -8.70 -18.20
CA SER A 80 14.24 -7.77 -18.99
C SER A 80 15.66 -8.26 -19.17
N ASP A 81 16.26 -8.87 -18.14
CA ASP A 81 17.62 -9.41 -18.22
C ASP A 81 17.70 -10.51 -19.27
N ILE A 82 16.70 -11.41 -19.30
CA ILE A 82 16.58 -12.47 -20.32
C ILE A 82 16.41 -11.87 -21.71
N LYS A 83 15.58 -10.82 -21.86
CA LYS A 83 15.39 -10.14 -23.15
C LYS A 83 16.68 -9.52 -23.66
N VAL A 84 17.42 -8.82 -22.81
CA VAL A 84 18.72 -8.22 -23.17
C VAL A 84 19.72 -9.30 -23.58
N LEU A 85 19.72 -10.45 -22.91
CA LEU A 85 20.53 -11.60 -23.30
C LEU A 85 20.15 -12.12 -24.70
N ASN A 86 18.87 -12.31 -24.98
CA ASN A 86 18.39 -12.75 -26.29
C ASN A 86 18.75 -11.73 -27.40
N ASP A 87 18.51 -10.43 -27.16
CA ASP A 87 18.84 -9.37 -28.12
C ASP A 87 20.35 -9.38 -28.46
N ARG A 88 21.21 -9.65 -27.45
CA ARG A 88 22.66 -9.80 -27.65
C ARG A 88 23.02 -11.07 -28.43
N ILE A 89 22.36 -12.19 -28.14
CA ILE A 89 22.54 -13.45 -28.87
C ILE A 89 22.15 -13.28 -30.33
N ASP A 90 21.03 -12.63 -30.62
CA ASP A 90 20.57 -12.37 -31.98
C ASP A 90 21.56 -11.48 -32.74
N ALA A 91 22.05 -10.42 -32.10
CA ALA A 91 23.05 -9.55 -32.71
C ALA A 91 24.38 -10.26 -33.01
N LEU A 92 24.82 -11.16 -32.12
CA LEU A 92 26.02 -11.97 -32.33
C LEU A 92 25.81 -13.00 -33.44
N THR A 93 24.65 -13.67 -33.43
CA THR A 93 24.28 -14.65 -34.46
C THR A 93 24.27 -14.00 -35.83
N LYS A 94 23.64 -12.83 -35.96
CA LYS A 94 23.59 -12.08 -37.20
C LYS A 94 24.98 -11.74 -37.73
N LYS A 95 25.89 -11.28 -36.87
CA LYS A 95 27.28 -10.99 -37.25
C LYS A 95 28.05 -12.23 -37.73
N LEU A 96 27.75 -13.42 -37.20
CA LEU A 96 28.41 -14.66 -37.57
C LEU A 96 27.87 -15.26 -38.88
N THR A 97 26.61 -14.95 -39.25
CA THR A 97 25.98 -15.39 -40.51
C THR A 97 26.10 -14.38 -41.65
N ASP A 98 26.45 -13.13 -41.36
CA ASP A 98 26.70 -12.08 -42.36
C ASP A 98 28.18 -12.06 -42.83
N GLU A 99 29.03 -12.98 -42.34
CA GLU A 99 30.34 -13.38 -42.92
C GLU A 99 30.21 -14.64 -43.78
#